data_AF-A0A416D8W0-F1
#
_entry.id   AF-A0A416D8W0-F1
#
_cell.length_a   1.000
_cell.length_b   1.000
_cell.length_c   1.000
_cell.angle_alpha   90.00
_cell.angle_beta   90.00
_cell.angle_gamma   90.00
#
_symmetry.space_group_name_H-M   'P 1'
#
loop_
_entity.id
_entity.type
_entity.pdbx_description
1 polymer ?
#
loop_
_entity_poly.entity_id
_entity_poly.type
_entity_poly.pdbx_seq_one_letter_code
_entity_poly.pdbx_strand_id
1 'polypeptide(L)'
;MIIKNKNTIHRSSAAIIGDVAAKLGCDISGSTDDVDLCMVTHCKHPIGYAVLRGNQWSRISEQEFNKFSKPSKHVYIESIDVSLDPDTARLPGYRNASGSDAFQALFQLPELCQKNATLLMLFVLCITAPLLSILYPLFGGSIAVVLTGIQTVSQSPVLQELLRTCGGPEKWKGKHWTATVPHSWQPHRELCAARPSDDLADYAKLKVTAGKKSMTLPAPVVNRLVALENSIPQAVVNTVSKSYPFSVPVVLGRKLAGSERTIFTLDGNELLNYDEEMLQRLFAQHSNIQNTLRKFVVLCRKNPKDFAAEIERRAARFIPSKHDGRFTCTSADTMVHVKAKLLAVLETLLIWGTQQNYCIYDEASAFFRTVWGAILPETSPKPPEDTTAKLNPENAYTFLLFFKKYLHDHIAGIRKEGETWDSQSVAWLRTLKNQTTLLLICGRRSLLTAYKDWLQERDVELDISAEAALQAALAEDGIPFRTGGRDTTWKYKLSPADKPLPCMGVALNDLLSLFKQHEISIGNDLGSLFSLESDDCKAEADFVAEIDESEENEV
;
A
#
# COMPACT_ATOMS: atom_id res chain seq x y z
N MET A 1 -12.32 -39.03 79.19
CA MET A 1 -11.04 -39.56 79.71
C MET A 1 -10.38 -40.35 78.60
N ILE A 2 -9.20 -39.89 78.14
CA ILE A 2 -8.32 -40.53 77.14
C ILE A 2 -7.63 -41.74 77.86
N ILE A 3 -7.38 -42.94 77.28
CA ILE A 3 -6.16 -43.35 76.53
C ILE A 3 -6.21 -44.89 76.23
N LYS A 4 -5.91 -45.26 74.95
CA LYS A 4 -5.18 -46.43 74.34
C LYS A 4 -5.36 -47.86 74.94
N ASN A 5 -5.32 -49.00 74.22
CA ASN A 5 -4.74 -49.36 72.91
C ASN A 5 -5.15 -50.80 72.47
N LYS A 6 -5.04 -51.05 71.15
CA LYS A 6 -4.55 -52.26 70.42
C LYS A 6 -5.25 -53.64 70.53
N ASN A 7 -5.82 -54.11 69.41
CA ASN A 7 -5.18 -55.07 68.48
C ASN A 7 -6.23 -55.70 67.53
N THR A 8 -6.20 -55.37 66.23
CA THR A 8 -6.45 -56.35 65.16
C THR A 8 -5.93 -55.82 63.82
N ILE A 9 -5.21 -56.69 63.11
CA ILE A 9 -4.43 -56.42 61.91
C ILE A 9 -5.30 -56.71 60.68
N HIS A 10 -5.48 -55.75 59.79
CA HIS A 10 -5.86 -56.00 58.39
C HIS A 10 -4.64 -55.72 57.50
N ARG A 11 -4.06 -56.77 56.91
CA ARG A 11 -3.04 -56.64 55.86
C ARG A 11 -3.68 -56.07 54.61
N SER A 12 -3.09 -55.03 54.03
CA SER A 12 -3.55 -54.41 52.78
C SER A 12 -3.25 -55.30 51.59
N SER A 13 -4.09 -55.23 50.56
CA SER A 13 -4.00 -56.00 49.31
C SER A 13 -2.64 -55.88 48.60
N ALA A 14 -1.88 -54.82 48.86
CA ALA A 14 -0.51 -54.62 48.35
C ALA A 14 0.50 -55.64 48.91
N ALA A 15 0.35 -56.07 50.17
CA ALA A 15 1.23 -57.08 50.77
C ALA A 15 0.98 -58.49 50.18
N ILE A 16 -0.24 -58.77 49.75
CA ILE A 16 -0.61 -60.04 49.11
C ILE A 16 -0.04 -60.11 47.69
N ILE A 17 0.01 -58.98 46.96
CA ILE A 17 0.57 -58.91 45.61
C ILE A 17 2.11 -59.05 45.62
N GLY A 18 2.78 -58.45 46.62
CA GLY A 18 4.23 -58.58 46.79
C GLY A 18 4.70 -60.01 47.08
N ASP A 19 3.97 -60.75 47.92
CA ASP A 19 4.31 -62.15 48.26
C ASP A 19 4.08 -63.12 47.09
N VAL A 20 3.14 -62.83 46.19
CA VAL A 20 2.89 -63.62 44.96
C VAL A 20 3.98 -63.37 43.92
N ALA A 21 4.46 -62.13 43.78
CA ALA A 21 5.53 -61.77 42.86
C ALA A 21 6.89 -62.40 43.25
N ALA A 22 7.22 -62.42 44.55
CA ALA A 22 8.42 -63.03 45.07
C ALA A 22 8.45 -64.56 44.90
N LYS A 23 7.29 -65.23 44.93
CA LYS A 23 7.17 -66.69 44.68
C LYS A 23 7.25 -67.08 43.20
N LEU A 24 6.99 -66.15 42.29
CA LEU A 24 7.01 -66.40 40.84
C LEU A 24 8.32 -65.95 40.16
N GLY A 25 9.30 -65.44 40.92
CA GLY A 25 10.56 -64.94 40.36
C GLY A 25 10.39 -63.78 39.37
N CYS A 26 9.25 -63.09 39.41
CA CYS A 26 8.97 -61.96 38.54
C CYS A 26 9.46 -60.68 39.20
N ASP A 27 10.53 -60.13 38.66
CA ASP A 27 11.08 -58.85 39.07
C ASP A 27 10.09 -57.74 38.66
N ILE A 28 9.37 -57.16 39.62
CA ILE A 28 8.56 -55.96 39.39
C ILE A 28 9.45 -54.73 39.58
N SER A 29 10.55 -54.69 38.84
CA SER A 29 11.21 -53.42 38.52
C SER A 29 10.37 -52.81 37.40
N GLY A 30 9.62 -51.75 37.72
CA GLY A 30 8.90 -50.99 36.71
C GLY A 30 9.88 -50.56 35.61
N SER A 31 9.65 -51.08 34.40
CA SER A 31 10.35 -50.68 33.17
C SER A 31 10.49 -49.16 33.11
N THR A 32 11.73 -48.68 33.01
CA THR A 32 12.11 -47.26 32.90
C THR A 32 12.39 -46.87 31.45
N ASP A 33 11.79 -47.57 30.49
CA ASP A 33 12.12 -47.46 29.06
C ASP A 33 11.16 -46.64 28.21
N ASP A 34 10.14 -46.02 28.82
CA ASP A 34 9.23 -45.11 28.11
C ASP A 34 9.93 -43.76 27.85
N VAL A 35 10.10 -43.42 26.58
CA VAL A 35 10.67 -42.12 26.16
C VAL A 35 9.54 -41.24 25.65
N ASP A 36 9.17 -40.23 26.44
CA ASP A 36 8.23 -39.20 25.99
C ASP A 36 8.98 -38.20 25.10
N LEU A 37 8.54 -38.09 23.86
CA LEU A 37 9.00 -37.12 22.88
C LEU A 37 7.92 -36.09 22.63
N CYS A 38 8.35 -34.85 22.38
CA CYS A 38 7.47 -33.77 21.97
C CYS A 38 7.99 -33.19 20.66
N MET A 39 7.12 -33.12 19.66
CA MET A 39 7.38 -32.44 18.40
C MET A 39 6.52 -31.19 18.34
N VAL A 40 7.15 -30.04 18.18
CA VAL A 40 6.48 -28.76 18.04
C VAL A 40 6.56 -28.35 16.58
N THR A 41 5.41 -28.10 15.99
CA THR A 41 5.27 -27.73 14.57
C THR A 41 4.71 -26.31 14.45
N HIS A 42 5.03 -25.63 13.35
CA HIS A 42 4.36 -24.42 12.91
C HIS A 42 3.81 -24.62 11.51
N CYS A 43 2.49 -24.53 11.35
CA CYS A 43 1.81 -24.85 10.10
C CYS A 43 2.25 -26.21 9.55
N LYS A 44 2.28 -27.25 10.40
CA LYS A 44 2.72 -28.62 10.08
C LYS A 44 4.21 -28.82 9.76
N HIS A 45 5.04 -27.78 9.88
CA HIS A 45 6.49 -27.89 9.70
C HIS A 45 7.17 -27.95 11.08
N PRO A 46 8.05 -28.91 11.36
CA PRO A 46 8.74 -28.98 12.64
C PRO A 46 9.60 -27.73 12.92
N ILE A 47 9.42 -27.14 14.10
CA ILE A 47 10.20 -26.00 14.58
C ILE A 47 10.99 -26.31 15.86
N GLY A 48 10.70 -27.42 16.51
CA GLY A 48 11.43 -27.85 17.68
C GLY A 48 11.10 -29.29 18.09
N TYR A 49 12.10 -29.93 18.69
CA TYR A 49 12.02 -31.27 19.22
C TYR A 49 12.47 -31.26 20.67
N ALA A 50 11.80 -32.03 21.51
CA ALA A 50 12.17 -32.19 22.89
C ALA A 50 11.97 -33.64 23.34
N VAL A 51 12.76 -34.04 24.34
CA VAL A 51 12.63 -35.32 25.03
C VAL A 51 12.46 -35.05 26.52
N LEU A 52 11.60 -35.83 27.16
CA LEU A 52 11.44 -35.80 28.59
C LEU A 52 12.55 -36.65 29.23
N ARG A 53 13.46 -36.01 29.96
CA ARG A 53 14.48 -36.71 30.76
C ARG A 53 14.14 -36.53 32.23
N GLY A 54 13.72 -37.62 32.88
CA GLY A 54 13.20 -37.57 34.24
C GLY A 54 12.01 -36.62 34.36
N ASN A 55 12.14 -35.56 35.16
CA ASN A 55 11.08 -34.58 35.38
C ASN A 55 11.14 -33.29 34.54
N GLN A 56 12.01 -33.21 33.53
CA GLN A 56 12.22 -31.99 32.76
C GLN A 56 12.30 -32.23 31.25
N TRP A 57 11.62 -31.38 30.48
CA TRP A 57 11.74 -31.36 29.03
C TRP A 57 13.08 -30.73 28.65
N SER A 58 13.84 -31.42 27.80
CA SER A 58 15.11 -30.93 27.24
C SER A 58 14.99 -30.84 25.72
N ARG A 59 15.38 -29.70 25.15
CA ARG A 59 15.45 -29.49 23.69
C ARG A 59 16.50 -30.43 23.11
N ILE A 60 16.19 -31.06 21.98
CA ILE A 60 17.10 -31.95 21.25
C ILE A 60 17.13 -31.61 19.78
N SER A 61 18.17 -32.09 19.09
CA SER A 61 18.26 -31.99 17.64
C SER A 61 17.28 -32.92 16.93
N GLU A 62 16.99 -32.64 15.66
CA GLU A 62 16.19 -33.54 14.81
C GLU A 62 16.84 -34.93 14.68
N GLN A 63 18.17 -34.99 14.58
CA GLN A 63 18.91 -36.26 14.48
C GLN A 63 18.72 -37.10 15.75
N GLU A 64 18.76 -36.47 16.92
CA GLU A 64 18.49 -37.14 18.19
C GLU A 64 17.03 -37.57 18.30
N PHE A 65 16.09 -36.72 17.89
CA PHE A 65 14.66 -37.06 17.87
C PHE A 65 14.40 -38.28 16.99
N ASN A 66 14.96 -38.30 15.77
CA ASN A 66 14.88 -39.43 14.84
C ASN A 66 15.57 -40.70 15.35
N LYS A 67 16.57 -40.56 16.23
CA LYS A 67 17.21 -41.70 16.90
C LYS A 67 16.33 -42.26 18.01
N PHE A 68 15.68 -41.39 18.79
CA PHE A 68 14.78 -41.80 19.89
C PHE A 68 13.44 -42.33 19.38
N SER A 69 12.94 -41.85 18.24
CA SER A 69 11.66 -42.25 17.66
C SER A 69 11.68 -43.61 16.96
N LYS A 70 12.84 -44.29 16.90
CA LYS A 70 12.96 -45.61 16.27
C LYS A 70 12.14 -46.66 17.04
N PRO A 71 11.53 -47.64 16.33
CA PRO A 71 10.51 -48.55 16.87
C PRO A 71 10.99 -49.57 17.92
N SER A 72 12.25 -49.50 18.36
CA SER A 72 12.82 -50.40 19.38
C SER A 72 12.44 -50.02 20.82
N LYS A 73 11.66 -48.95 21.03
CA LYS A 73 11.22 -48.48 22.36
C LYS A 73 9.72 -48.12 22.34
N HIS A 74 9.05 -48.22 23.49
CA HIS A 74 7.74 -47.61 23.68
C HIS A 74 7.93 -46.08 23.72
N VAL A 75 7.56 -45.43 22.63
CA VAL A 75 7.75 -43.97 22.44
C VAL A 75 6.39 -43.32 22.34
N TYR A 76 6.09 -42.40 23.26
CA TYR A 76 4.94 -41.52 23.15
C TYR A 76 5.38 -40.21 22.50
N ILE A 77 4.75 -39.83 21.38
CA ILE A 77 5.04 -38.57 20.68
C ILE A 77 3.85 -37.63 20.83
N GLU A 78 4.02 -36.59 21.64
CA GLU A 78 3.08 -35.47 21.71
C GLU A 78 3.38 -34.47 20.59
N SER A 79 2.42 -34.23 19.69
CA SER A 79 2.56 -33.24 18.62
C SER A 79 1.76 -31.98 18.97
N ILE A 80 2.45 -30.85 19.05
CA ILE A 80 1.84 -29.54 19.35
C ILE A 80 2.02 -28.63 18.12
N ASP A 81 0.91 -28.23 17.51
CA ASP A 81 0.91 -27.27 16.41
C ASP A 81 0.75 -25.84 16.94
N VAL A 82 1.66 -24.98 16.52
CA VAL A 82 1.77 -23.57 16.89
C VAL A 82 1.44 -22.76 15.66
N SER A 83 0.49 -21.83 15.78
CA SER A 83 0.13 -20.94 14.69
C SER A 83 0.11 -19.52 15.21
N LEU A 84 0.97 -18.67 14.65
CA LEU A 84 1.02 -17.24 14.97
C LEU A 84 0.03 -16.43 14.10
N ASP A 85 -0.95 -17.10 13.53
CA ASP A 85 -1.98 -16.48 12.71
C ASP A 85 -3.06 -15.80 13.58
N PRO A 86 -3.41 -14.51 13.36
CA PRO A 86 -4.55 -13.83 13.97
C PRO A 86 -5.90 -14.56 13.89
N ASP A 87 -6.08 -15.50 12.94
CA ASP A 87 -7.31 -16.28 12.78
C ASP A 87 -7.40 -17.50 13.72
N THR A 88 -6.26 -18.00 14.21
CA THR A 88 -6.20 -19.26 14.98
C THR A 88 -5.77 -19.07 16.44
N ALA A 89 -5.00 -18.01 16.73
CA ALA A 89 -4.56 -17.71 18.08
C ALA A 89 -5.56 -16.82 18.82
N ARG A 90 -5.78 -17.08 20.11
CA ARG A 90 -6.51 -16.14 20.98
C ARG A 90 -5.62 -14.92 21.21
N LEU A 91 -6.00 -13.81 20.61
CA LEU A 91 -5.39 -12.50 20.83
C LEU A 91 -6.08 -11.78 21.99
N PRO A 92 -5.42 -10.79 22.64
CA PRO A 92 -6.06 -9.95 23.65
C PRO A 92 -7.37 -9.36 23.09
N GLY A 93 -8.43 -9.36 23.89
CA GLY A 93 -9.73 -8.84 23.47
C GLY A 93 -9.67 -7.32 23.34
N TYR A 94 -9.80 -6.81 22.13
CA TYR A 94 -9.97 -5.38 21.89
C TYR A 94 -11.44 -5.05 21.67
N ARG A 95 -11.89 -3.92 22.23
CA ARG A 95 -13.27 -3.40 22.15
C ARG A 95 -13.62 -2.94 20.73
N ASN A 96 -14.91 -2.69 20.47
CA ASN A 96 -15.42 -2.12 19.22
C ASN A 96 -14.62 -0.87 18.82
N ALA A 97 -13.74 -1.04 17.84
CA ALA A 97 -12.89 0.02 17.32
C ALA A 97 -13.58 0.77 16.17
N SER A 98 -13.50 2.10 16.20
CA SER A 98 -13.92 2.97 15.09
C SER A 98 -12.90 2.85 13.96
N GLY A 99 -13.35 2.34 12.81
CA GLY A 99 -12.52 2.31 11.60
C GLY A 99 -12.22 3.72 11.09
N SER A 100 -13.17 4.65 11.22
CA SER A 100 -13.01 6.03 10.78
C SER A 100 -11.90 6.75 11.54
N ASP A 101 -11.87 6.63 12.87
CA ASP A 101 -10.83 7.26 13.71
C ASP A 101 -9.45 6.71 13.35
N ALA A 102 -9.36 5.42 12.99
CA ALA A 102 -8.13 4.81 12.55
C ALA A 102 -7.63 5.42 11.23
N PHE A 103 -8.49 5.54 10.21
CA PHE A 103 -8.10 6.12 8.93
C PHE A 103 -7.76 7.61 9.04
N GLN A 104 -8.53 8.38 9.83
CA GLN A 104 -8.25 9.79 10.09
C GLN A 104 -6.87 9.99 10.74
N ALA A 105 -6.49 9.13 11.70
CA ALA A 105 -5.16 9.14 12.29
C ALA A 105 -4.07 8.75 11.28
N LEU A 106 -4.31 7.72 10.46
CA LEU A 106 -3.35 7.28 9.43
C LEU A 106 -3.07 8.38 8.39
N PHE A 107 -4.07 9.19 8.02
CA PHE A 107 -3.90 10.27 7.06
C PHE A 107 -2.99 11.41 7.55
N GLN A 108 -2.75 11.52 8.86
CA GLN A 108 -1.81 12.48 9.43
C GLN A 108 -0.35 12.00 9.42
N LEU A 109 -0.08 10.72 9.11
CA LEU A 109 1.28 10.17 9.05
C LEU A 109 2.26 10.98 8.19
N PRO A 110 1.90 11.51 7.00
CA PRO A 110 2.85 12.23 6.16
C PRO A 110 3.32 13.56 6.75
N GLU A 111 2.54 14.15 7.66
CA GLU A 111 2.83 15.44 8.30
C GLU A 111 3.64 15.28 9.59
N LEU A 112 3.75 14.06 10.12
CA LEU A 112 4.39 13.78 11.41
C LEU A 112 5.88 14.13 11.44
N CYS A 113 6.59 13.87 10.34
CA CYS A 113 8.03 14.12 10.22
C CYS A 113 8.30 15.12 9.09
N GLN A 114 9.29 16.00 9.29
CA GLN A 114 9.67 17.00 8.27
C GLN A 114 10.05 16.36 6.93
N LYS A 115 10.73 15.21 7.00
CA LYS A 115 10.90 14.28 5.88
C LYS A 115 10.18 13.00 6.23
N ASN A 116 9.32 12.54 5.35
CA ASN A 116 8.39 11.45 5.65
C ASN A 116 8.67 10.16 4.87
N ALA A 117 9.65 10.13 3.96
CA ALA A 117 9.91 8.96 3.10
C ALA A 117 10.21 7.69 3.91
N THR A 118 11.10 7.78 4.90
CA THR A 118 11.42 6.64 5.78
C THR A 118 10.22 6.18 6.60
N LEU A 119 9.46 7.11 7.17
CA LEU A 119 8.25 6.81 7.95
C LEU A 119 7.20 6.09 7.09
N LEU A 120 6.90 6.63 5.92
CA LEU A 120 5.87 6.11 5.03
C LEU A 120 6.28 4.74 4.46
N MET A 121 7.55 4.53 4.11
CA MET A 121 8.05 3.21 3.71
C MET A 121 7.93 2.19 4.85
N LEU A 122 8.33 2.54 6.08
CA LEU A 122 8.21 1.66 7.23
C LEU A 122 6.75 1.33 7.55
N PHE A 123 5.84 2.31 7.42
CA PHE A 123 4.41 2.09 7.55
C PHE A 123 3.87 1.08 6.52
N VAL A 124 4.21 1.27 5.24
CA VAL A 124 3.80 0.35 4.17
C VAL A 124 4.37 -1.06 4.37
N LEU A 125 5.61 -1.17 4.85
CA LEU A 125 6.20 -2.45 5.22
C LEU A 125 5.48 -3.09 6.42
N CYS A 126 5.08 -2.31 7.43
CA CYS A 126 4.31 -2.82 8.57
C CYS A 126 2.95 -3.40 8.14
N ILE A 127 2.20 -2.74 7.25
CA ILE A 127 0.91 -3.27 6.77
C ILE A 127 1.10 -4.47 5.82
N THR A 128 2.22 -4.53 5.10
CA THR A 128 2.52 -5.63 4.17
C THR A 128 3.05 -6.87 4.89
N ALA A 129 3.84 -6.71 5.96
CA ALA A 129 4.52 -7.81 6.62
C ALA A 129 3.58 -8.97 7.06
N PRO A 130 2.38 -8.71 7.62
CA PRO A 130 1.37 -9.74 7.90
C PRO A 130 0.90 -10.57 6.70
N LEU A 131 1.09 -10.08 5.48
CA LEU A 131 0.61 -10.67 4.24
C LEU A 131 1.72 -11.38 3.44
N LEU A 132 2.96 -11.37 3.94
CA LEU A 132 4.12 -11.88 3.19
C LEU A 132 4.00 -13.35 2.81
N SER A 133 3.43 -14.22 3.64
CA SER A 133 3.25 -15.63 3.27
C SER A 133 2.33 -15.81 2.05
N ILE A 134 1.45 -14.84 1.76
CA ILE A 134 0.61 -14.82 0.55
C ILE A 134 1.37 -14.18 -0.62
N LEU A 135 2.03 -13.05 -0.36
CA LEU A 135 2.64 -12.20 -1.38
C LEU A 135 4.07 -12.62 -1.75
N TYR A 136 4.69 -13.54 -1.02
CA TYR A 136 6.07 -13.98 -1.21
C TYR A 136 6.42 -14.34 -2.67
N PRO A 137 5.58 -15.09 -3.41
CA PRO A 137 5.87 -15.40 -4.81
C PRO A 137 6.00 -14.15 -5.69
N LEU A 138 5.29 -13.06 -5.34
CA LEU A 138 5.31 -11.82 -6.11
C LEU A 138 6.57 -11.02 -5.85
N PHE A 139 7.16 -11.06 -4.65
CA PHE A 139 8.33 -10.26 -4.33
C PHE A 139 9.65 -10.81 -4.88
N GLY A 140 9.64 -12.03 -5.43
CA GLY A 140 10.84 -12.68 -5.98
C GLY A 140 11.90 -13.01 -4.92
N GLY A 141 11.58 -12.87 -3.63
CA GLY A 141 12.49 -13.07 -2.53
C GLY A 141 12.01 -12.43 -1.23
N SER A 142 12.81 -12.62 -0.19
CA SER A 142 12.57 -12.04 1.13
C SER A 142 13.03 -10.57 1.20
N ILE A 143 12.40 -9.78 2.06
CA ILE A 143 12.71 -8.36 2.25
C ILE A 143 13.48 -8.16 3.55
N ALA A 144 14.40 -7.19 3.57
CA ALA A 144 15.03 -6.66 4.78
C ALA A 144 15.18 -5.14 4.68
N VAL A 145 15.31 -4.49 5.84
CA VAL A 145 15.56 -3.05 5.93
C VAL A 145 16.82 -2.81 6.72
N VAL A 146 17.65 -1.88 6.25
CA VAL A 146 18.76 -1.28 7.00
C VAL A 146 18.37 0.15 7.30
N LEU A 147 18.20 0.47 8.59
CA LEU A 147 17.88 1.82 9.04
C LEU A 147 19.17 2.48 9.55
N THR A 148 19.66 3.48 8.82
CA THR A 148 20.87 4.23 9.18
C THR A 148 20.54 5.36 10.16
N GLY A 149 21.55 6.00 10.76
CA GLY A 149 21.34 7.16 11.66
C GLY A 149 20.86 6.81 13.08
N ILE A 150 20.10 5.71 13.23
CA ILE A 150 19.60 5.22 14.52
C ILE A 150 20.20 3.85 14.86
N GLN A 151 20.55 3.62 16.13
CA GLN A 151 21.10 2.37 16.64
C GLN A 151 20.15 1.60 17.56
N THR A 152 19.26 2.30 18.27
CA THR A 152 18.27 1.71 19.18
C THR A 152 16.87 2.23 18.88
N VAL A 153 15.83 1.44 19.15
CA VAL A 153 14.45 1.89 18.90
C VAL A 153 14.08 3.06 19.82
N SER A 154 14.66 3.10 21.03
CA SER A 154 14.44 4.18 22.00
C SER A 154 14.90 5.57 21.53
N GLN A 155 15.78 5.66 20.53
CA GLN A 155 16.21 6.94 19.97
C GLN A 155 15.11 7.61 19.13
N SER A 156 14.10 6.87 18.66
CA SER A 156 12.99 7.42 17.88
C SER A 156 11.64 6.97 18.45
N PRO A 157 10.94 7.87 19.16
CA PRO A 157 9.56 7.63 19.62
C PRO A 157 8.61 7.33 18.45
N VAL A 158 8.84 7.94 17.27
CA VAL A 158 8.10 7.65 16.04
C VAL A 158 8.22 6.18 15.65
N LEU A 159 9.45 5.63 15.60
CA LEU A 159 9.68 4.22 15.28
C LEU A 159 9.02 3.30 16.31
N GLN A 160 9.19 3.60 17.60
CA GLN A 160 8.62 2.82 18.68
C GLN A 160 7.10 2.73 18.58
N GLU A 161 6.42 3.86 18.39
CA GLU A 161 4.97 3.93 18.31
C GLU A 161 4.41 3.35 17.01
N LEU A 162 5.12 3.54 15.88
CA LEU A 162 4.79 2.90 14.61
C LEU A 162 4.82 1.38 14.74
N LEU A 163 5.90 0.83 15.30
CA LEU A 163 6.05 -0.61 15.51
C LEU A 163 4.99 -1.16 16.46
N ARG A 164 4.72 -0.45 17.56
CA ARG A 164 3.66 -0.82 18.51
C ARG A 164 2.31 -0.89 17.80
N THR A 165 2.00 0.11 16.98
CA THR A 165 0.65 0.31 16.43
C THR A 165 0.38 -0.45 15.14
N CYS A 166 1.36 -0.53 14.25
CA CYS A 166 1.21 -1.18 12.95
C CYS A 166 1.86 -2.57 12.89
N GLY A 167 2.73 -2.92 13.84
CA GLY A 167 3.50 -4.17 13.83
C GLY A 167 2.69 -5.42 14.21
N GLY A 168 1.44 -5.28 14.65
CA GLY A 168 0.58 -6.38 15.08
C GLY A 168 0.71 -6.73 16.56
N PRO A 169 0.20 -7.89 17.02
CA PRO A 169 0.35 -8.33 18.40
C PRO A 169 1.79 -8.80 18.70
N GLU A 170 2.22 -8.70 19.97
CA GLU A 170 3.49 -9.28 20.42
C GLU A 170 3.32 -10.66 21.08
N LYS A 171 2.10 -11.01 21.48
CA LYS A 171 1.79 -12.20 22.26
C LYS A 171 0.64 -12.99 21.64
N TRP A 172 0.86 -14.29 21.50
CA TRP A 172 -0.13 -15.26 21.02
C TRP A 172 -0.32 -16.35 22.03
N LYS A 173 -1.55 -16.85 22.14
CA LYS A 173 -1.88 -17.95 23.04
C LYS A 173 -2.71 -19.01 22.32
N GLY A 174 -2.22 -20.25 22.38
CA GLY A 174 -2.95 -21.45 22.01
C GLY A 174 -3.36 -22.25 23.25
N LYS A 175 -3.90 -23.45 23.03
CA LYS A 175 -4.36 -24.35 24.11
C LYS A 175 -3.20 -24.79 25.02
N HIS A 176 -2.05 -25.09 24.42
CA HIS A 176 -0.89 -25.69 25.08
C HIS A 176 0.38 -24.85 24.90
N TRP A 177 0.27 -23.62 24.43
CA TRP A 177 1.45 -22.81 24.15
C TRP A 177 1.15 -21.31 24.25
N THR A 178 2.19 -20.54 24.54
CA THR A 178 2.19 -19.07 24.50
C THR A 178 3.45 -18.61 23.78
N ALA A 179 3.31 -17.81 22.73
CA ALA A 179 4.43 -17.20 22.03
C ALA A 179 4.51 -15.70 22.35
N THR A 180 5.72 -15.20 22.55
CA THR A 180 6.04 -13.78 22.70
C THR A 180 7.15 -13.44 21.72
N VAL A 181 6.85 -12.57 20.77
CA VAL A 181 7.81 -12.08 19.79
C VAL A 181 7.66 -10.55 19.79
N PRO A 182 8.57 -9.81 20.45
CA PRO A 182 8.53 -8.35 20.51
C PRO A 182 8.76 -7.70 19.14
N HIS A 183 8.27 -6.47 18.95
CA HIS A 183 8.56 -5.70 17.73
C HIS A 183 9.98 -5.13 17.69
N SER A 184 10.55 -4.84 18.87
CA SER A 184 11.92 -4.38 19.02
C SER A 184 12.70 -5.38 19.85
N TRP A 185 13.83 -5.83 19.32
CA TRP A 185 14.74 -6.72 20.03
C TRP A 185 15.93 -5.90 20.52
N GLN A 186 16.13 -5.95 21.83
CA GLN A 186 17.24 -5.34 22.54
C GLN A 186 18.26 -6.43 22.89
N PRO A 187 19.56 -6.12 23.04
CA PRO A 187 20.56 -7.08 23.44
C PRO A 187 20.19 -7.74 24.77
N HIS A 188 19.95 -9.06 24.76
CA HIS A 188 19.67 -9.81 25.98
C HIS A 188 20.97 -10.26 26.63
N ARG A 189 21.20 -9.92 27.90
CA ARG A 189 22.42 -10.28 28.63
C ARG A 189 22.05 -10.91 29.96
N GLU A 190 22.45 -12.15 30.16
CA GLU A 190 22.33 -12.82 31.46
C GLU A 190 23.28 -12.21 32.49
N LEU A 191 22.94 -12.41 33.77
CA LEU A 191 23.79 -11.96 34.87
C LEU A 191 25.19 -12.57 34.74
N CYS A 192 26.23 -11.73 34.84
CA CYS A 192 27.63 -12.10 34.68
C CYS A 192 28.08 -12.54 33.27
N ALA A 193 27.19 -12.60 32.27
CA ALA A 193 27.61 -12.89 30.90
C ALA A 193 28.50 -11.78 30.34
N ALA A 194 29.54 -12.10 29.58
CA ALA A 194 30.44 -11.10 28.99
C ALA A 194 29.87 -10.43 27.72
N ARG A 195 28.95 -11.10 27.03
CA ARG A 195 28.35 -10.69 25.76
C ARG A 195 26.84 -10.94 25.76
N PRO A 196 26.06 -10.30 24.88
CA PRO A 196 24.66 -10.65 24.69
C PRO A 196 24.49 -12.10 24.22
N SER A 197 23.33 -12.68 24.49
CA SER A 197 22.99 -14.07 24.14
C SER A 197 22.88 -14.24 22.63
N ASP A 198 23.41 -15.37 22.14
CA ASP A 198 23.24 -15.82 20.75
C ASP A 198 22.00 -16.72 20.58
N ASP A 199 21.31 -17.10 21.66
CA ASP A 199 20.11 -17.93 21.59
C ASP A 199 18.90 -17.09 21.17
N LEU A 200 18.30 -17.47 20.04
CA LEU A 200 17.08 -16.86 19.53
C LEU A 200 15.92 -16.92 20.53
N ALA A 201 15.88 -17.95 21.39
CA ALA A 201 14.85 -18.11 22.40
C ALA A 201 14.85 -16.98 23.45
N ASP A 202 15.94 -16.23 23.59
CA ASP A 202 15.99 -15.09 24.51
C ASP A 202 15.30 -13.85 23.96
N TYR A 203 15.22 -13.74 22.63
CA TYR A 203 14.60 -12.62 21.93
C TYR A 203 13.16 -12.93 21.48
N ALA A 204 12.89 -14.19 21.11
CA ALA A 204 11.59 -14.67 20.64
C ALA A 204 11.22 -15.95 21.39
N LYS A 205 10.26 -15.86 22.31
CA LYS A 205 9.95 -16.92 23.29
C LYS A 205 8.70 -17.69 22.93
N LEU A 206 8.82 -19.00 22.73
CA LEU A 206 7.68 -19.91 22.62
C LEU A 206 7.69 -20.85 23.83
N LYS A 207 6.74 -20.64 24.75
CA LYS A 207 6.51 -21.55 25.88
C LYS A 207 5.49 -22.59 25.46
N VAL A 208 5.87 -23.86 25.51
CA VAL A 208 5.01 -25.00 25.19
C VAL A 208 4.79 -25.83 26.44
N THR A 209 3.56 -26.28 26.67
CA THR A 209 3.15 -27.13 27.77
C THR A 209 2.68 -28.48 27.22
N ALA A 210 3.51 -29.50 27.42
CA ALA A 210 3.24 -30.89 27.06
C ALA A 210 2.95 -31.68 28.34
N GLY A 211 1.76 -32.27 28.44
CA GLY A 211 1.23 -32.82 29.69
C GLY A 211 1.16 -31.78 30.83
N LYS A 212 1.85 -32.04 31.94
CA LYS A 212 1.93 -31.14 33.12
C LYS A 212 3.21 -30.29 33.19
N LYS A 213 4.08 -30.37 32.17
CA LYS A 213 5.41 -29.76 32.18
C LYS A 213 5.54 -28.76 31.03
N SER A 214 6.36 -27.72 31.21
CA SER A 214 6.58 -26.70 30.19
C SER A 214 8.03 -26.65 29.72
N MET A 215 8.23 -26.28 28.46
CA MET A 215 9.53 -26.00 27.85
C MET A 215 9.50 -24.65 27.14
N THR A 216 10.69 -24.07 26.93
CA THR A 216 10.86 -22.86 26.11
C THR A 216 11.62 -23.21 24.83
N LEU A 217 11.09 -22.75 23.71
CA LEU A 217 11.66 -22.87 22.37
C LEU A 217 11.76 -21.46 21.75
N PRO A 218 12.59 -21.27 20.71
CA PRO A 218 12.51 -20.06 19.91
C PRO A 218 11.16 -19.99 19.21
N ALA A 219 10.48 -18.86 19.35
CA ALA A 219 9.24 -18.61 18.61
C ALA A 219 9.55 -18.32 17.14
N PRO A 220 8.76 -18.85 16.20
CA PRO A 220 8.93 -18.54 14.78
C PRO A 220 8.65 -17.05 14.52
N VAL A 221 9.47 -16.42 13.68
CA VAL A 221 9.29 -15.00 13.32
C VAL A 221 8.69 -14.94 11.93
N VAL A 222 7.36 -14.99 11.82
CA VAL A 222 6.67 -15.13 10.52
C VAL A 222 5.64 -14.02 10.35
N ASN A 223 5.49 -13.52 9.11
CA ASN A 223 4.50 -12.54 8.71
C ASN A 223 4.54 -11.27 9.57
N ARG A 224 5.74 -10.75 9.79
CA ARG A 224 5.92 -9.57 10.64
C ARG A 224 7.23 -8.85 10.40
N LEU A 225 7.22 -7.59 10.78
CA LEU A 225 8.38 -6.74 10.84
C LEU A 225 8.96 -6.74 12.27
N VAL A 226 10.28 -6.82 12.39
CA VAL A 226 11.00 -6.83 13.67
C VAL A 226 12.22 -5.92 13.58
N ALA A 227 12.32 -4.94 14.48
CA ALA A 227 13.49 -4.11 14.64
C ALA A 227 14.56 -4.82 15.48
N LEU A 228 15.77 -4.89 14.94
CA LEU A 228 16.94 -5.53 15.53
C LEU A 228 17.97 -4.44 15.86
N GLU A 229 18.11 -4.11 17.14
CA GLU A 229 19.05 -3.08 17.59
C GLU A 229 20.49 -3.46 17.25
N ASN A 230 21.35 -2.46 17.07
CA ASN A 230 22.72 -2.63 16.60
C ASN A 230 23.53 -3.65 17.44
N SER A 231 23.32 -3.64 18.75
CA SER A 231 24.06 -4.45 19.71
C SER A 231 23.64 -5.92 19.78
N ILE A 232 22.62 -6.35 19.03
CA ILE A 232 22.25 -7.78 18.95
C ILE A 232 23.33 -8.56 18.20
N PRO A 233 23.71 -9.78 18.65
CA PRO A 233 24.72 -10.56 17.96
C PRO A 233 24.37 -10.88 16.50
N GLN A 234 25.38 -10.87 15.64
CA GLN A 234 25.19 -11.13 14.20
C GLN A 234 24.64 -12.55 13.94
N ALA A 235 24.93 -13.52 14.82
CA ALA A 235 24.38 -14.87 14.73
C ALA A 235 22.84 -14.88 14.78
N VAL A 236 22.25 -14.06 15.66
CA VAL A 236 20.79 -13.90 15.79
C VAL A 236 20.22 -13.24 14.53
N VAL A 237 20.83 -12.15 14.06
CA VAL A 237 20.42 -11.45 12.82
C VAL A 237 20.47 -12.38 11.61
N ASN A 238 21.54 -13.18 11.48
CA ASN A 238 21.70 -14.15 10.42
C ASN A 238 20.66 -15.26 10.51
N THR A 239 20.37 -15.74 11.72
CA THR A 239 19.32 -16.76 11.95
C THR A 239 17.97 -16.23 11.52
N VAL A 240 17.61 -14.99 11.90
CA VAL A 240 16.35 -14.38 11.47
C VAL A 240 16.30 -14.24 9.95
N SER A 241 17.38 -13.75 9.36
CA SER A 241 17.47 -13.49 7.92
C SER A 241 17.44 -14.77 7.08
N LYS A 242 18.02 -15.87 7.56
CA LYS A 242 18.10 -17.15 6.81
C LYS A 242 16.93 -18.08 7.09
N SER A 243 16.52 -18.21 8.35
CA SER A 243 15.54 -19.23 8.78
C SER A 243 14.09 -18.77 8.65
N TYR A 244 13.82 -17.45 8.54
CA TYR A 244 12.46 -16.92 8.48
C TYR A 244 12.20 -16.05 7.24
N PRO A 245 11.91 -16.66 6.08
CA PRO A 245 11.76 -15.93 4.81
C PRO A 245 10.60 -14.93 4.79
N PHE A 246 9.58 -15.13 5.62
CA PHE A 246 8.40 -14.26 5.72
C PHE A 246 8.51 -13.20 6.84
N SER A 247 9.70 -13.00 7.40
CA SER A 247 9.98 -11.87 8.30
C SER A 247 10.54 -10.68 7.52
N VAL A 248 10.33 -9.47 8.03
CA VAL A 248 11.04 -8.25 7.60
C VAL A 248 11.94 -7.79 8.75
N PRO A 249 13.21 -8.22 8.80
CA PRO A 249 14.14 -7.69 9.78
C PRO A 249 14.49 -6.24 9.42
N VAL A 250 14.34 -5.33 10.38
CA VAL A 250 14.80 -3.93 10.31
C VAL A 250 16.04 -3.80 11.17
N VAL A 251 17.21 -3.79 10.54
CA VAL A 251 18.49 -3.77 11.21
C VAL A 251 18.93 -2.33 11.44
N LEU A 252 19.15 -1.96 12.71
CA LEU A 252 19.48 -0.58 13.09
C LEU A 252 20.99 -0.36 13.12
N GLY A 253 21.46 0.72 12.49
CA GLY A 253 22.81 1.24 12.66
C GLY A 253 23.95 0.39 12.09
N ARG A 254 23.65 -0.67 11.35
CA ARG A 254 24.65 -1.57 10.75
C ARG A 254 24.21 -2.13 9.40
N LYS A 255 25.19 -2.53 8.60
CA LYS A 255 24.98 -3.15 7.29
C LYS A 255 24.58 -4.62 7.43
N LEU A 256 23.71 -5.09 6.54
CA LEU A 256 23.37 -6.50 6.42
C LEU A 256 24.20 -7.12 5.28
N ALA A 257 25.40 -7.59 5.58
CA ALA A 257 26.31 -8.17 4.60
C ALA A 257 25.93 -9.62 4.23
N GLY A 258 26.04 -9.98 2.94
CA GLY A 258 25.85 -11.36 2.47
C GLY A 258 24.41 -11.88 2.55
N SER A 259 23.42 -10.98 2.57
CA SER A 259 22.01 -11.33 2.57
C SER A 259 21.49 -11.41 1.13
N GLU A 260 20.80 -12.51 0.80
CA GLU A 260 20.10 -12.69 -0.50
C GLU A 260 18.77 -11.94 -0.56
N ARG A 261 18.40 -11.25 0.52
CA ARG A 261 17.17 -10.46 0.62
C ARG A 261 17.26 -9.18 -0.20
N THR A 262 16.12 -8.71 -0.70
CA THR A 262 15.98 -7.34 -1.19
C THR A 262 16.11 -6.39 0.00
N ILE A 263 17.15 -5.54 -0.01
CA ILE A 263 17.48 -4.63 1.09
C ILE A 263 17.00 -3.21 0.76
N PHE A 264 16.10 -2.68 1.58
CA PHE A 264 15.81 -1.25 1.63
C PHE A 264 16.78 -0.56 2.58
N THR A 265 17.50 0.45 2.09
CA THR A 265 18.31 1.32 2.96
C THR A 265 17.54 2.60 3.21
N LEU A 266 17.19 2.88 4.46
CA LEU A 266 16.38 4.04 4.87
C LEU A 266 17.15 4.91 5.85
N ASP A 267 16.90 6.22 5.83
CA ASP A 267 17.56 7.17 6.73
C ASP A 267 16.75 7.37 8.01
N GLY A 268 17.15 6.70 9.09
CA GLY A 268 16.51 6.84 10.39
C GLY A 268 16.58 8.25 10.97
N ASN A 269 17.51 9.11 10.53
CA ASN A 269 17.54 10.50 11.00
C ASN A 269 16.25 11.27 10.66
N GLU A 270 15.54 10.87 9.60
CA GLU A 270 14.23 11.44 9.24
C GLU A 270 13.17 11.24 10.33
N LEU A 271 13.33 10.22 11.19
CA LEU A 271 12.40 9.90 12.27
C LEU A 271 12.71 10.64 13.60
N LEU A 272 13.74 11.48 13.61
CA LEU A 272 14.16 12.22 14.81
C LEU A 272 13.55 13.63 14.89
N ASN A 273 13.20 14.21 13.74
CA ASN A 273 12.56 15.53 13.66
C ASN A 273 11.06 15.36 13.38
N TYR A 274 10.25 15.36 14.45
CA TYR A 274 8.81 15.10 14.38
C TYR A 274 8.00 16.04 15.27
N ASP A 275 6.70 16.16 14.97
CA ASP A 275 5.73 16.86 15.81
C ASP A 275 5.26 15.95 16.95
N GLU A 276 5.60 16.32 18.19
CA GLU A 276 5.28 15.54 19.39
C GLU A 276 3.78 15.51 19.71
N GLU A 277 3.05 16.62 19.51
CA GLU A 277 1.62 16.66 19.77
C GLU A 277 0.86 15.80 18.76
N MET A 278 1.27 15.87 17.49
CA MET A 278 0.73 15.02 16.44
C MET A 278 1.03 13.54 16.71
N LEU A 279 2.23 13.21 17.17
CA LEU A 279 2.61 11.84 17.54
C LEU A 279 1.64 11.27 18.59
N GLN A 280 1.42 12.01 19.68
CA GLN A 280 0.53 11.58 20.76
C GLN A 280 -0.91 11.43 20.27
N ARG A 281 -1.39 12.36 19.44
CA ARG A 281 -2.75 12.34 18.89
C ARG A 281 -2.97 11.14 17.97
N LEU A 282 -2.04 10.88 17.06
CA LEU A 282 -2.09 9.78 16.11
C LEU A 282 -2.12 8.43 16.84
N PHE A 283 -1.18 8.25 17.77
CA PHE A 283 -1.03 6.97 18.47
C PHE A 283 -1.94 6.81 19.68
N ALA A 284 -2.71 7.83 20.10
CA ALA A 284 -3.87 7.65 20.95
C ALA A 284 -4.91 6.70 20.30
N GLN A 285 -4.97 6.67 18.97
CA GLN A 285 -5.83 5.76 18.19
C GLN A 285 -5.21 4.38 17.97
N HIS A 286 -4.14 4.03 18.68
CA HIS A 286 -3.42 2.76 18.55
C HIS A 286 -4.33 1.53 18.47
N SER A 287 -5.30 1.41 19.39
CA SER A 287 -6.22 0.27 19.43
C SER A 287 -7.12 0.23 18.19
N ASN A 288 -7.55 1.39 17.68
CA ASN A 288 -8.39 1.48 16.51
C ASN A 288 -7.62 1.09 15.24
N ILE A 289 -6.38 1.56 15.10
CA ILE A 289 -5.50 1.22 13.99
C ILE A 289 -5.19 -0.27 13.97
N GLN A 290 -4.75 -0.85 15.10
CA GLN A 290 -4.44 -2.28 15.19
C GLN A 290 -5.62 -3.17 14.80
N ASN A 291 -6.83 -2.85 15.28
CA ASN A 291 -8.02 -3.63 14.96
C ASN A 291 -8.41 -3.52 13.50
N THR A 292 -8.32 -2.33 12.92
CA THR A 292 -8.64 -2.08 11.51
C THR A 292 -7.66 -2.82 10.60
N LEU A 293 -6.36 -2.71 10.85
CA LEU A 293 -5.33 -3.46 10.11
C LEU A 293 -5.52 -4.97 10.26
N ARG A 294 -5.89 -5.45 11.45
CA ARG A 294 -6.21 -6.87 11.65
C ARG A 294 -7.39 -7.32 10.80
N LYS A 295 -8.50 -6.57 10.80
CA LYS A 295 -9.69 -6.89 9.96
C LYS A 295 -9.31 -6.96 8.48
N PHE A 296 -8.46 -6.03 8.02
CA PHE A 296 -7.94 -6.04 6.66
C PHE A 296 -7.11 -7.30 6.36
N VAL A 297 -6.21 -7.71 7.26
CA VAL A 297 -5.42 -8.95 7.10
C VAL A 297 -6.31 -10.19 7.02
N VAL A 298 -7.33 -10.28 7.89
CA VAL A 298 -8.31 -11.38 7.87
C VAL A 298 -9.06 -11.42 6.54
N LEU A 299 -9.47 -10.25 6.00
CA LEU A 299 -10.12 -10.17 4.70
C LEU A 299 -9.22 -10.71 3.59
N CYS A 300 -7.96 -10.26 3.53
CA CYS A 300 -7.00 -10.68 2.50
C CYS A 300 -6.72 -12.19 2.55
N ARG A 301 -6.78 -12.80 3.74
CA ARG A 301 -6.56 -14.23 3.96
C ARG A 301 -7.73 -15.13 3.56
N LYS A 302 -8.95 -14.58 3.38
CA LYS A 302 -10.10 -15.36 2.93
C LYS A 302 -9.88 -15.97 1.55
N ASN A 303 -9.37 -15.18 0.61
CA ASN A 303 -9.08 -15.59 -0.77
C ASN A 303 -7.65 -15.17 -1.16
N PRO A 304 -6.62 -15.91 -0.70
CA PRO A 304 -5.23 -15.47 -0.83
C PRO A 304 -4.75 -15.43 -2.28
N LYS A 305 -5.26 -16.30 -3.15
CA LYS A 305 -4.91 -16.33 -4.58
C LYS A 305 -5.45 -15.10 -5.32
N ASP A 306 -6.71 -14.77 -5.10
CA ASP A 306 -7.36 -13.61 -5.72
C ASP A 306 -6.73 -12.32 -5.23
N PHE A 307 -6.41 -12.25 -3.93
CA PHE A 307 -5.68 -11.12 -3.36
C PHE A 307 -4.30 -10.95 -4.02
N ALA A 308 -3.51 -12.02 -4.15
CA ALA A 308 -2.21 -11.95 -4.80
C ALA A 308 -2.30 -11.50 -6.27
N ALA A 309 -3.26 -12.04 -7.03
CA ALA A 309 -3.50 -11.67 -8.42
C ALA A 309 -3.91 -10.19 -8.55
N GLU A 310 -4.74 -9.69 -7.63
CA GLU A 310 -5.15 -8.28 -7.60
C GLU A 310 -3.97 -7.34 -7.28
N ILE A 311 -3.09 -7.72 -6.36
CA ILE A 311 -1.86 -6.96 -6.06
C ILE A 311 -0.95 -6.90 -7.30
N GLU A 312 -0.77 -8.01 -8.01
CA GLU A 312 0.04 -8.05 -9.23
C GLU A 312 -0.55 -7.15 -10.32
N ARG A 313 -1.87 -7.23 -10.54
CA ARG A 313 -2.59 -6.39 -11.50
C ARG A 313 -2.47 -4.90 -11.19
N ARG A 314 -2.59 -4.51 -9.91
CA ARG A 314 -2.47 -3.12 -9.48
C ARG A 314 -1.05 -2.60 -9.58
N ALA A 315 -0.08 -3.41 -9.15
CA ALA A 315 1.33 -3.06 -9.19
C ALA A 315 1.81 -2.69 -10.60
N ALA A 316 1.26 -3.32 -11.64
CA ALA A 316 1.59 -3.03 -13.03
C ALA A 316 1.45 -1.54 -13.41
N ARG A 317 0.52 -0.80 -12.78
CA ARG A 317 0.28 0.63 -13.05
C ARG A 317 1.39 1.54 -12.52
N PHE A 318 2.15 1.08 -11.52
CA PHE A 318 3.21 1.86 -10.90
C PHE A 318 4.58 1.59 -11.53
N ILE A 319 4.67 0.67 -12.49
CA ILE A 319 5.93 0.31 -13.12
C ILE A 319 6.11 1.20 -14.36
N PRO A 320 7.23 1.95 -14.48
CA PRO A 320 7.47 2.76 -15.65
C PRO A 320 7.50 1.89 -16.90
N SER A 321 6.78 2.31 -17.93
CA SER A 321 6.81 1.68 -19.25
C SER A 321 7.28 2.70 -20.27
N LYS A 322 8.28 2.33 -21.08
CA LYS A 322 8.71 3.10 -22.24
C LYS A 322 8.12 2.44 -23.49
N HIS A 323 7.57 3.25 -24.37
CA HIS A 323 7.09 2.80 -25.68
C HIS A 323 8.22 3.01 -26.69
N ASP A 324 8.73 1.93 -27.26
CA ASP A 324 9.73 1.95 -28.34
C ASP A 324 9.08 1.35 -29.60
N GLY A 325 8.46 2.24 -30.40
CA GLY A 325 7.67 1.84 -31.57
C GLY A 325 6.50 0.93 -31.21
N ARG A 326 6.55 -0.35 -31.63
CA ARG A 326 5.51 -1.36 -31.36
C ARG A 326 5.70 -2.11 -30.03
N PHE A 327 6.78 -1.85 -29.30
CA PHE A 327 7.13 -2.61 -28.10
C PHE A 327 7.04 -1.74 -26.86
N THR A 328 6.37 -2.26 -25.83
CA THR A 328 6.32 -1.65 -24.50
C THR A 328 7.37 -2.32 -23.63
N CYS A 329 8.44 -1.58 -23.29
CA CYS A 329 9.46 -2.05 -22.35
C CYS A 329 9.15 -1.55 -20.95
N THR A 330 8.85 -2.46 -20.02
CA THR A 330 8.72 -2.14 -18.60
C THR A 330 10.09 -2.10 -17.93
N SER A 331 10.23 -1.34 -16.84
CA SER A 331 11.47 -1.34 -16.05
C SER A 331 11.85 -2.76 -15.62
N ALA A 332 13.12 -3.14 -15.80
CA ALA A 332 13.68 -4.41 -15.32
C ALA A 332 14.18 -4.34 -13.86
N ASP A 333 14.11 -3.17 -13.20
CA ASP A 333 14.63 -3.00 -11.85
C ASP A 333 13.73 -3.70 -10.81
N THR A 334 14.25 -4.78 -10.22
CA THR A 334 13.59 -5.54 -9.15
C THR A 334 13.11 -4.64 -8.00
N MET A 335 13.85 -3.59 -7.65
CA MET A 335 13.47 -2.69 -6.55
C MET A 335 12.20 -1.88 -6.88
N VAL A 336 12.09 -1.40 -8.12
CA VAL A 336 10.89 -0.70 -8.60
C VAL A 336 9.67 -1.62 -8.54
N HIS A 337 9.82 -2.88 -8.95
CA HIS A 337 8.74 -3.88 -8.88
C HIS A 337 8.31 -4.19 -7.45
N VAL A 338 9.26 -4.32 -6.51
CA VAL A 338 8.94 -4.54 -5.09
C VAL A 338 8.21 -3.33 -4.52
N LYS A 339 8.69 -2.10 -4.78
CA LYS A 339 8.03 -0.85 -4.35
C LYS A 339 6.62 -0.71 -4.93
N ALA A 340 6.42 -1.04 -6.21
CA ALA A 340 5.11 -1.05 -6.84
C ALA A 340 4.13 -2.02 -6.15
N LYS A 341 4.59 -3.21 -5.80
CA LYS A 341 3.79 -4.20 -5.04
C LYS A 341 3.45 -3.72 -3.64
N LEU A 342 4.38 -3.05 -2.96
CA LEU A 342 4.14 -2.41 -1.67
C LEU A 342 3.06 -1.31 -1.77
N LEU A 343 3.13 -0.47 -2.80
CA LEU A 343 2.11 0.56 -3.07
C LEU A 343 0.74 -0.06 -3.40
N ALA A 344 0.70 -1.17 -4.14
CA ALA A 344 -0.55 -1.88 -4.43
C ALA A 344 -1.25 -2.43 -3.17
N VAL A 345 -0.48 -2.88 -2.17
CA VAL A 345 -1.04 -3.29 -0.86
C VAL A 345 -1.68 -2.10 -0.15
N LEU A 346 -1.01 -0.93 -0.17
CA LEU A 346 -1.58 0.30 0.39
C LEU A 346 -2.85 0.73 -0.35
N GLU A 347 -2.84 0.75 -1.69
CA GLU A 347 -4.01 1.09 -2.50
C GLU A 347 -5.21 0.20 -2.14
N THR A 348 -4.95 -1.11 -1.95
CA THR A 348 -5.99 -2.08 -1.58
C THR A 348 -6.55 -1.84 -0.18
N LEU A 349 -5.71 -1.47 0.80
CA LEU A 349 -6.15 -1.07 2.14
C LEU A 349 -7.06 0.15 2.09
N LEU A 350 -6.69 1.15 1.31
CA LEU A 350 -7.44 2.41 1.17
C LEU A 350 -8.78 2.19 0.47
N ILE A 351 -8.81 1.43 -0.61
CA ILE A 351 -10.06 1.04 -1.29
C ILE A 351 -10.97 0.29 -0.34
N TRP A 352 -10.45 -0.68 0.41
CA TRP A 352 -11.24 -1.36 1.43
C TRP A 352 -11.79 -0.38 2.48
N GLY A 353 -10.99 0.57 2.95
CA GLY A 353 -11.42 1.64 3.87
C GLY A 353 -12.60 2.45 3.32
N THR A 354 -12.55 2.84 2.04
CA THR A 354 -13.65 3.56 1.38
C THR A 354 -14.91 2.71 1.25
N GLN A 355 -14.77 1.42 0.91
CA GLN A 355 -15.90 0.48 0.81
C GLN A 355 -16.58 0.21 2.15
N GLN A 356 -15.84 0.30 3.26
CA GLN A 356 -16.37 0.18 4.61
C GLN A 356 -16.92 1.50 5.17
N ASN A 357 -16.91 2.59 4.39
CA ASN A 357 -17.25 3.95 4.83
C ASN A 357 -16.41 4.42 6.03
N TYR A 358 -15.15 4.00 6.12
CA TYR A 358 -14.22 4.48 7.15
C TYR A 358 -13.59 5.82 6.75
N CYS A 359 -13.37 6.05 5.46
CA CYS A 359 -12.87 7.31 4.91
C CYS A 359 -13.53 7.61 3.57
N ILE A 360 -13.44 8.87 3.14
CA ILE A 360 -13.89 9.28 1.81
C ILE A 360 -12.78 9.06 0.77
N TYR A 361 -13.19 8.88 -0.49
CA TYR A 361 -12.27 8.59 -1.59
C TYR A 361 -11.21 9.68 -1.80
N ASP A 362 -11.58 10.95 -1.67
CA ASP A 362 -10.67 12.07 -1.93
C ASP A 362 -9.53 12.15 -0.91
N GLU A 363 -9.83 11.98 0.38
CA GLU A 363 -8.81 11.90 1.44
C GLU A 363 -7.88 10.70 1.24
N ALA A 364 -8.46 9.53 0.93
CA ALA A 364 -7.69 8.32 0.65
C ALA A 364 -6.79 8.49 -0.57
N SER A 365 -7.28 9.12 -1.63
CA SER A 365 -6.55 9.42 -2.87
C SER A 365 -5.41 10.40 -2.62
N ALA A 366 -5.66 11.48 -1.86
CA ALA A 366 -4.64 12.46 -1.48
C ALA A 366 -3.51 11.80 -0.67
N PHE A 367 -3.88 11.03 0.38
CA PHE A 367 -2.91 10.29 1.17
C PHE A 367 -2.11 9.29 0.32
N PHE A 368 -2.78 8.53 -0.56
CA PHE A 368 -2.11 7.58 -1.44
C PHE A 368 -1.08 8.26 -2.35
N ARG A 369 -1.43 9.40 -2.96
CA ARG A 369 -0.52 10.17 -3.83
C ARG A 369 0.72 10.64 -3.08
N THR A 370 0.55 11.13 -1.85
CA THR A 370 1.68 11.52 -0.99
C THR A 370 2.60 10.34 -0.70
N VAL A 371 2.05 9.17 -0.36
CA VAL A 371 2.86 7.96 -0.11
C VAL A 371 3.54 7.45 -1.38
N TRP A 372 2.84 7.49 -2.52
CA TRP A 372 3.42 7.14 -3.82
C TRP A 372 4.61 8.04 -4.15
N GLY A 373 4.44 9.37 -4.03
CA GLY A 373 5.51 10.34 -4.26
C GLY A 373 6.73 10.12 -3.37
N ALA A 374 6.53 9.68 -2.13
CA ALA A 374 7.62 9.39 -1.20
C ALA A 374 8.36 8.08 -1.50
N ILE A 375 7.65 7.04 -1.94
CA ILE A 375 8.21 5.68 -2.10
C ILE A 375 8.79 5.45 -3.51
N LEU A 376 8.07 5.92 -4.53
CA LEU A 376 8.39 5.72 -5.94
C LEU A 376 8.14 7.03 -6.73
N PRO A 377 8.94 8.09 -6.45
CA PRO A 377 8.76 9.42 -7.03
C PRO A 377 8.85 9.42 -8.56
N GLU A 378 9.56 8.47 -9.15
CA GLU A 378 9.80 8.40 -10.60
C GLU A 378 8.53 8.10 -11.39
N THR A 379 7.53 7.46 -10.75
CA THR A 379 6.24 7.11 -11.39
C THR A 379 5.05 7.77 -10.74
N SER A 380 5.27 8.42 -9.60
CA SER A 380 4.20 9.18 -8.95
C SER A 380 3.67 10.22 -9.92
N PRO A 381 2.34 10.34 -10.06
CA PRO A 381 1.75 11.42 -10.82
C PRO A 381 2.26 12.71 -10.20
N LYS A 382 3.13 13.41 -10.92
CA LYS A 382 3.56 14.72 -10.48
C LYS A 382 2.29 15.56 -10.36
N PRO A 383 2.18 16.43 -9.35
CA PRO A 383 1.22 17.52 -9.44
C PRO A 383 1.39 18.13 -10.83
N PRO A 384 0.31 18.51 -11.54
CA PRO A 384 0.46 19.33 -12.74
C PRO A 384 1.44 20.42 -12.33
N GLU A 385 2.62 20.44 -12.95
CA GLU A 385 3.71 21.29 -12.49
C GLU A 385 3.11 22.68 -12.27
N ASP A 386 3.35 23.29 -11.12
CA ASP A 386 3.34 24.75 -11.05
C ASP A 386 4.45 25.16 -12.01
N THR A 387 4.08 25.27 -13.28
CA THR A 387 4.95 25.55 -14.42
C THR A 387 5.42 26.99 -14.26
N THR A 388 6.45 27.15 -13.44
CA THR A 388 7.51 28.13 -13.66
C THR A 388 8.39 27.72 -14.84
N ALA A 389 8.16 26.55 -15.44
CA ALA A 389 8.44 26.35 -16.86
C ALA A 389 7.58 27.35 -17.65
N LYS A 390 8.22 28.30 -18.34
CA LYS A 390 7.57 29.31 -19.18
C LYS A 390 6.42 28.67 -19.96
N LEU A 391 5.18 29.07 -19.67
CA LEU A 391 4.02 28.65 -20.44
C LEU A 391 4.32 28.92 -21.91
N ASN A 392 4.21 27.90 -22.76
CA ASN A 392 4.38 28.08 -24.19
C ASN A 392 3.01 28.45 -24.79
N PRO A 393 2.81 29.67 -25.32
CA PRO A 393 1.52 30.10 -25.87
C PRO A 393 1.01 29.26 -27.05
N GLU A 394 1.91 28.54 -27.73
CA GLU A 394 1.57 27.71 -28.89
C GLU A 394 1.28 26.24 -28.51
N ASN A 395 1.41 25.88 -27.23
CA ASN A 395 1.18 24.52 -26.74
C ASN A 395 -0.30 24.29 -26.39
N ALA A 396 -0.86 23.17 -26.86
CA ALA A 396 -2.22 22.73 -26.62
C ALA A 396 -2.54 22.62 -25.12
N TYR A 397 -1.61 22.13 -24.30
CA TYR A 397 -1.77 22.06 -22.85
C TYR A 397 -1.99 23.44 -22.22
N THR A 398 -1.16 24.42 -22.57
CA THR A 398 -1.27 25.79 -22.06
C THR A 398 -2.60 26.42 -22.49
N PHE A 399 -3.00 26.21 -23.74
CA PHE A 399 -4.30 26.69 -24.22
C PHE A 399 -5.47 26.00 -23.51
N LEU A 400 -5.43 24.69 -23.28
CA LEU A 400 -6.49 23.95 -22.58
C LEU A 400 -6.63 24.38 -21.11
N LEU A 401 -5.52 24.73 -20.43
CA LEU A 401 -5.58 25.31 -19.08
C LEU A 401 -6.31 26.65 -19.06
N PHE A 402 -5.96 27.55 -19.99
CA PHE A 402 -6.70 28.79 -20.20
C PHE A 402 -8.18 28.50 -20.49
N PHE A 403 -8.44 27.61 -21.46
CA PHE A 403 -9.77 27.39 -21.98
C PHE A 403 -10.69 26.78 -20.94
N LYS A 404 -10.20 25.87 -20.09
CA LYS A 404 -10.94 25.41 -18.91
C LYS A 404 -11.37 26.56 -18.01
N LYS A 405 -10.43 27.45 -17.65
CA LYS A 405 -10.73 28.59 -16.77
C LYS A 405 -11.72 29.53 -17.44
N TYR A 406 -11.49 29.86 -18.71
CA TYR A 406 -12.37 30.70 -19.53
C TYR A 406 -13.81 30.18 -19.55
N LEU A 407 -13.99 28.86 -19.76
CA LEU A 407 -15.32 28.25 -19.79
C LEU A 407 -15.97 28.21 -18.41
N HIS A 408 -15.20 28.03 -17.34
CA HIS A 408 -15.73 28.11 -15.98
C HIS A 408 -16.23 29.52 -15.65
N ASP A 409 -15.40 30.53 -15.92
CA ASP A 409 -15.68 31.92 -15.61
C ASP A 409 -16.86 32.49 -16.44
N HIS A 410 -17.07 31.95 -17.65
CA HIS A 410 -18.10 32.43 -18.58
C HIS A 410 -19.22 31.42 -18.84
N ILE A 411 -19.42 30.43 -17.95
CA ILE A 411 -20.41 29.37 -18.16
C ILE A 411 -21.83 29.91 -18.40
N ALA A 412 -22.20 30.99 -17.72
CA ALA A 412 -23.49 31.67 -17.87
C ALA A 412 -23.65 32.42 -19.21
N GLY A 413 -22.57 32.66 -19.92
CA GLY A 413 -22.54 33.30 -21.24
C GLY A 413 -22.50 32.31 -22.41
N ILE A 414 -22.48 31.00 -22.14
CA ILE A 414 -22.51 29.97 -23.18
C ILE A 414 -23.97 29.72 -23.57
N ARG A 415 -24.32 30.06 -24.81
CA ARG A 415 -25.68 29.95 -25.33
C ARG A 415 -25.93 28.58 -25.95
N LYS A 416 -27.08 27.98 -25.62
CA LYS A 416 -27.54 26.70 -26.16
C LYS A 416 -28.55 26.93 -27.27
N GLU A 417 -28.74 25.91 -28.10
CA GLU A 417 -29.69 25.97 -29.20
C GLU A 417 -31.10 26.39 -28.74
N GLY A 418 -31.70 27.38 -29.43
CA GLY A 418 -32.97 28.00 -29.04
C GLY A 418 -32.86 29.27 -28.18
N GLU A 419 -31.68 29.58 -27.64
CA GLU A 419 -31.43 30.83 -26.91
C GLU A 419 -31.09 32.00 -27.84
N THR A 420 -31.18 33.23 -27.36
CA THR A 420 -30.81 34.43 -28.14
C THR A 420 -29.41 34.91 -27.79
N TRP A 421 -28.62 35.23 -28.82
CA TRP A 421 -27.32 35.88 -28.63
C TRP A 421 -27.49 37.32 -28.15
N ASP A 422 -26.82 37.67 -27.07
CA ASP A 422 -26.87 38.97 -26.39
C ASP A 422 -25.47 39.51 -26.05
N SER A 423 -25.40 40.66 -25.38
CA SER A 423 -24.13 41.29 -24.98
C SER A 423 -23.34 40.52 -23.92
N GLN A 424 -23.94 39.53 -23.26
CA GLN A 424 -23.28 38.66 -22.27
C GLN A 424 -22.86 37.31 -22.86
N SER A 425 -23.14 37.07 -24.15
CA SER A 425 -22.86 35.81 -24.83
C SER A 425 -21.39 35.72 -25.25
N VAL A 426 -20.75 34.59 -24.94
CA VAL A 426 -19.33 34.36 -25.24
C VAL A 426 -19.08 33.22 -26.21
N ALA A 427 -19.96 32.23 -26.24
CA ALA A 427 -19.82 31.04 -27.07
C ALA A 427 -21.19 30.40 -27.36
N TRP A 428 -21.27 29.67 -28.45
CA TRP A 428 -22.40 28.80 -28.76
C TRP A 428 -22.08 27.35 -28.44
N LEU A 429 -23.04 26.62 -27.88
CA LEU A 429 -23.05 25.17 -27.79
C LEU A 429 -24.22 24.64 -28.63
N ARG A 430 -23.95 24.19 -29.86
CA ARG A 430 -25.00 23.77 -30.79
C ARG A 430 -24.52 22.76 -31.84
N THR A 431 -25.47 22.12 -32.51
CA THR A 431 -25.19 21.27 -33.67
C THR A 431 -25.31 22.05 -34.97
N LEU A 432 -24.49 21.74 -35.97
CA LEU A 432 -24.59 22.36 -37.30
C LEU A 432 -25.23 21.40 -38.30
N LYS A 433 -25.83 21.94 -39.36
CA LYS A 433 -26.51 21.13 -40.38
C LYS A 433 -25.56 20.12 -41.02
N ASN A 434 -26.01 18.87 -41.05
CA ASN A 434 -25.28 17.68 -41.49
C ASN A 434 -24.20 17.16 -40.54
N GLN A 435 -24.22 17.55 -39.25
CA GLN A 435 -23.36 16.99 -38.22
C GLN A 435 -24.17 16.55 -37.00
N THR A 436 -23.77 15.41 -36.42
CA THR A 436 -24.38 14.86 -35.19
C THR A 436 -23.61 15.26 -33.94
N THR A 437 -22.48 15.97 -34.08
CA THR A 437 -21.60 16.34 -32.97
C THR A 437 -21.94 17.75 -32.46
N LEU A 438 -22.13 17.85 -31.15
CA LEU A 438 -22.29 19.13 -30.45
C LEU A 438 -20.97 19.91 -30.49
N LEU A 439 -21.00 21.14 -31.02
CA LEU A 439 -19.84 22.00 -31.20
C LEU A 439 -19.89 23.18 -30.23
N LEU A 440 -18.75 23.45 -29.61
CA LEU A 440 -18.50 24.67 -28.86
C LEU A 440 -17.83 25.69 -29.79
N ILE A 441 -18.50 26.81 -30.05
CA ILE A 441 -18.11 27.79 -31.07
C ILE A 441 -17.84 29.14 -30.40
N CYS A 442 -16.59 29.61 -30.49
CA CYS A 442 -16.16 30.89 -29.96
C CYS A 442 -15.69 31.81 -31.09
N GLY A 443 -15.91 33.12 -30.95
CA GLY A 443 -15.31 34.11 -31.84
C GLY A 443 -13.78 34.12 -31.67
N ARG A 444 -13.03 33.95 -32.77
CA ARG A 444 -11.57 33.78 -32.71
C ARG A 444 -10.86 34.96 -32.05
N ARG A 445 -11.18 36.19 -32.49
CA ARG A 445 -10.57 37.42 -31.94
C ARG A 445 -10.82 37.53 -30.43
N SER A 446 -12.07 37.32 -30.00
CA SER A 446 -12.46 37.45 -28.60
C SER A 446 -11.77 36.40 -27.73
N LEU A 447 -11.73 35.14 -28.19
CA LEU A 447 -11.08 34.06 -27.45
C LEU A 447 -9.57 34.25 -27.35
N LEU A 448 -8.90 34.62 -28.44
CA LEU A 448 -7.46 34.87 -28.45
C LEU A 448 -7.05 36.12 -27.67
N THR A 449 -7.92 37.13 -27.61
CA THR A 449 -7.70 38.31 -26.75
C THR A 449 -7.77 37.90 -25.28
N ALA A 450 -8.78 37.13 -24.88
CA ALA A 450 -8.87 36.60 -23.52
C ALA A 450 -7.69 35.67 -23.19
N TYR A 451 -7.19 34.90 -24.16
CA TYR A 451 -6.02 34.06 -23.97
C TYR A 451 -4.75 34.88 -23.77
N LYS A 452 -4.56 35.94 -24.57
CA LYS A 452 -3.47 36.89 -24.42
C LYS A 452 -3.51 37.55 -23.04
N ASP A 453 -4.67 38.05 -22.61
CA ASP A 453 -4.81 38.69 -21.30
C ASP A 453 -4.49 37.70 -20.16
N TRP A 454 -4.95 36.46 -20.27
CA TRP A 454 -4.64 35.39 -19.29
C TRP A 454 -3.15 35.03 -19.22
N LEU A 455 -2.43 35.08 -20.35
CA LEU A 455 -0.98 34.90 -20.41
C LEU A 455 -0.21 36.11 -19.87
N GLN A 456 -0.70 37.33 -20.12
CA GLN A 456 -0.11 38.57 -19.60
C GLN A 456 -0.18 38.63 -18.06
N GLU A 457 -1.26 38.16 -17.45
CA GLU A 457 -1.36 37.98 -15.99
C GLU A 457 -0.27 37.06 -15.40
N ARG A 458 0.39 36.27 -16.25
CA ARG A 458 1.40 35.25 -15.90
C ARG A 458 2.78 35.59 -16.47
N ASP A 459 3.01 36.85 -16.84
CA ASP A 459 4.27 37.37 -17.39
C ASP A 459 4.71 36.67 -18.69
N VAL A 460 3.76 36.24 -19.53
CA VAL A 460 4.01 35.61 -20.84
C VAL A 460 3.42 36.46 -21.95
N GLU A 461 4.28 36.91 -22.88
CA GLU A 461 3.86 37.68 -24.04
C GLU A 461 3.35 36.76 -25.17
N LEU A 462 2.21 37.13 -25.73
CA LEU A 462 1.64 36.51 -26.93
C LEU A 462 1.32 37.60 -27.96
N ASP A 463 1.87 37.45 -29.16
CA ASP A 463 1.47 38.27 -30.32
C ASP A 463 0.27 37.62 -31.02
N ILE A 464 -0.84 38.36 -31.06
CA ILE A 464 -2.08 37.94 -31.74
C ILE A 464 -2.28 38.69 -33.07
N SER A 465 -1.25 39.35 -33.60
CA SER A 465 -1.30 40.01 -34.92
C SER A 465 -1.51 39.00 -36.05
N ALA A 466 -1.02 37.77 -35.88
CA ALA A 466 -1.19 36.64 -36.78
C ALA A 466 -2.11 35.54 -36.19
N GLU A 467 -3.37 35.88 -35.91
CA GLU A 467 -4.36 34.96 -35.29
C GLU A 467 -4.47 33.58 -35.98
N ALA A 468 -4.35 33.56 -37.31
CA ALA A 468 -4.46 32.32 -38.10
C ALA A 468 -3.25 31.40 -37.87
N ALA A 469 -2.05 31.97 -37.69
CA ALA A 469 -0.84 31.20 -37.43
C ALA A 469 -0.89 30.56 -36.04
N LEU A 470 -1.35 31.32 -35.03
CA LEU A 470 -1.54 30.77 -33.68
C LEU A 470 -2.59 29.66 -33.65
N GLN A 471 -3.71 29.83 -34.37
CA GLN A 471 -4.71 28.77 -34.51
C GLN A 471 -4.13 27.51 -35.18
N ALA A 472 -3.29 27.68 -36.20
CA ALA A 472 -2.64 26.57 -36.89
C ALA A 472 -1.65 25.84 -35.99
N ALA A 473 -0.80 26.57 -35.24
CA ALA A 473 0.13 25.99 -34.28
C ALA A 473 -0.59 25.16 -33.20
N LEU A 474 -1.67 25.69 -32.64
CA LEU A 474 -2.51 24.96 -31.68
C LEU A 474 -3.21 23.73 -32.28
N ALA A 475 -3.54 23.78 -33.58
CA ALA A 475 -4.11 22.64 -34.29
C ALA A 475 -3.07 21.55 -34.57
N GLU A 476 -1.86 21.94 -34.96
CA GLU A 476 -0.71 21.04 -35.13
C GLU A 476 -0.33 20.37 -33.81
N ASP A 477 -0.45 21.08 -32.69
CA ASP A 477 -0.20 20.54 -31.35
C ASP A 477 -1.39 19.72 -30.79
N GLY A 478 -2.42 19.45 -31.61
CA GLY A 478 -3.43 18.43 -31.34
C GLY A 478 -4.81 18.94 -30.95
N ILE A 479 -5.11 20.25 -31.03
CA ILE A 479 -6.47 20.75 -30.83
C ILE A 479 -7.26 20.66 -32.15
N PRO A 480 -8.31 19.82 -32.24
CA PRO A 480 -9.04 19.60 -33.49
C PRO A 480 -10.03 20.74 -33.74
N PHE A 481 -9.52 21.93 -34.03
CA PHE A 481 -10.35 23.04 -34.47
C PHE A 481 -11.04 22.71 -35.79
N ARG A 482 -12.31 23.10 -35.91
CA ARG A 482 -13.04 23.03 -37.17
C ARG A 482 -12.36 23.91 -38.22
N THR A 483 -12.12 23.32 -39.39
CA THR A 483 -11.54 24.00 -40.55
C THR A 483 -12.61 24.28 -41.60
N GLY A 484 -12.39 25.33 -42.39
CA GLY A 484 -13.25 25.69 -43.52
C GLY A 484 -12.85 25.06 -44.87
N GLY A 485 -11.86 24.16 -44.88
CA GLY A 485 -11.23 23.64 -46.09
C GLY A 485 -9.70 23.78 -46.08
N ARG A 486 -9.09 23.79 -47.27
CA ARG A 486 -7.62 23.67 -47.45
C ARG A 486 -6.81 24.87 -46.97
N ASP A 487 -7.39 26.07 -46.83
CA ASP A 487 -6.66 27.24 -46.36
C ASP A 487 -7.51 28.15 -45.47
N THR A 488 -7.15 28.17 -44.18
CA THR A 488 -7.41 29.19 -43.15
C THR A 488 -8.85 29.65 -42.86
N THR A 489 -9.23 29.53 -41.58
CA THR A 489 -10.38 30.16 -40.91
C THR A 489 -11.79 29.73 -41.32
N TRP A 490 -12.38 28.89 -40.47
CA TRP A 490 -13.83 28.71 -40.46
C TRP A 490 -14.51 30.00 -39.98
N LYS A 491 -15.52 30.47 -40.73
CA LYS A 491 -16.32 31.65 -40.37
C LYS A 491 -17.72 31.23 -39.99
N TYR A 492 -18.26 31.86 -38.96
CA TYR A 492 -19.56 31.52 -38.42
C TYR A 492 -20.30 32.77 -37.92
N LYS A 493 -21.63 32.77 -37.99
CA LYS A 493 -22.47 33.90 -37.53
C LYS A 493 -22.88 33.66 -36.07
N LEU A 494 -22.24 34.37 -35.14
CA LEU A 494 -22.58 34.26 -33.71
C LEU A 494 -23.94 34.93 -33.39
N SER A 495 -24.29 36.00 -34.09
CA SER A 495 -25.61 36.64 -33.98
C SER A 495 -26.31 36.68 -35.36
N PRO A 496 -27.64 36.56 -35.43
CA PRO A 496 -28.40 36.69 -36.68
C PRO A 496 -28.18 38.04 -37.39
N ALA A 497 -27.88 39.09 -36.63
CA ALA A 497 -27.66 40.45 -37.13
C ALA A 497 -26.23 40.68 -37.66
N ASP A 498 -25.29 39.78 -37.34
CA ASP A 498 -23.86 39.98 -37.62
C ASP A 498 -23.41 39.36 -38.94
N LYS A 499 -22.37 39.94 -39.52
CA LYS A 499 -21.64 39.33 -40.63
C LYS A 499 -20.88 38.09 -40.13
N PRO A 500 -20.71 37.03 -40.96
CA PRO A 500 -19.89 35.88 -40.60
C PRO A 500 -18.48 36.33 -40.22
N LEU A 501 -17.98 35.87 -39.08
CA LEU A 501 -16.67 36.24 -38.55
C LEU A 501 -15.83 34.98 -38.26
N PRO A 502 -14.48 35.10 -38.24
CA PRO A 502 -13.61 33.97 -37.93
C PRO A 502 -13.90 33.38 -36.55
N CYS A 503 -14.19 32.08 -36.51
CA CYS A 503 -14.52 31.35 -35.28
C CYS A 503 -13.61 30.15 -35.06
N MET A 504 -13.47 29.78 -33.79
CA MET A 504 -12.85 28.54 -33.35
C MET A 504 -13.95 27.62 -32.84
N GLY A 505 -14.15 26.51 -33.53
CA GLY A 505 -15.10 25.47 -33.15
C GLY A 505 -14.37 24.21 -32.72
N VAL A 506 -14.72 23.63 -31.58
CA VAL A 506 -14.19 22.32 -31.12
C VAL A 506 -15.38 21.43 -30.78
N ALA A 507 -15.33 20.16 -31.22
CA ALA A 507 -16.36 19.20 -30.85
C ALA A 507 -16.28 18.88 -29.36
N LEU A 508 -17.42 18.80 -28.70
CA LEU A 508 -17.49 18.67 -27.25
C LEU A 508 -16.81 17.37 -26.76
N ASN A 509 -17.03 16.27 -27.48
CA ASN A 509 -16.44 14.98 -27.17
C ASN A 509 -14.92 14.98 -27.33
N ASP A 510 -14.40 15.72 -28.31
CA ASP A 510 -12.96 15.86 -28.53
C ASP A 510 -12.33 16.71 -27.43
N LEU A 511 -12.99 17.81 -27.04
CA LEU A 511 -12.56 18.65 -25.92
C LEU A 511 -12.52 17.87 -24.59
N LEU A 512 -13.54 17.05 -24.31
CA LEU A 512 -13.57 16.17 -23.14
C LEU A 512 -12.45 15.13 -23.16
N SER A 513 -12.16 14.60 -24.34
CA SER A 513 -11.07 13.63 -24.54
C SER A 513 -9.71 14.28 -24.32
N LEU A 514 -9.51 15.51 -24.81
CA LEU A 514 -8.31 16.30 -24.59
C LEU A 514 -8.10 16.64 -23.12
N PHE A 515 -9.14 17.07 -22.39
CA PHE A 515 -9.03 17.31 -20.96
C PHE A 515 -8.65 16.03 -20.19
N LYS A 516 -9.20 14.87 -20.55
CA LYS A 516 -8.80 13.59 -19.96
C LYS A 516 -7.36 13.21 -20.31
N GLN A 517 -6.97 13.37 -21.57
CA GLN A 517 -5.62 13.05 -22.06
C GLN A 517 -4.54 13.89 -21.36
N HIS A 518 -4.84 15.16 -21.11
CA HIS A 518 -3.95 16.10 -20.43
C HIS A 518 -4.13 16.13 -18.90
N GLU A 519 -4.90 15.20 -18.33
CA GLU A 519 -5.20 15.10 -16.89
C GLU A 519 -5.76 16.40 -16.27
N ILE A 520 -6.44 17.22 -17.08
CA ILE A 520 -7.07 18.47 -16.66
C ILE A 520 -8.43 18.14 -16.02
N SER A 521 -8.51 18.25 -14.69
CA SER A 521 -9.76 18.02 -13.94
C SER A 521 -10.87 18.99 -14.36
N ILE A 522 -12.07 18.47 -14.64
CA ILE A 522 -13.26 19.25 -15.00
C ILE A 522 -14.16 19.33 -13.76
N GLY A 523 -14.48 20.53 -13.29
CA GLY A 523 -15.38 20.74 -12.15
C GLY A 523 -16.84 20.37 -12.46
N ASN A 524 -17.66 20.14 -11.43
CA ASN A 524 -19.06 19.72 -11.56
C ASN A 524 -19.91 20.66 -12.43
N ASP A 525 -19.66 21.97 -12.37
CA ASP A 525 -20.41 22.97 -13.14
C ASP A 525 -20.16 22.82 -14.65
N LEU A 526 -18.90 22.65 -15.03
CA LEU A 526 -18.51 22.33 -16.40
C LEU A 526 -19.03 20.95 -16.80
N GLY A 527 -18.99 19.96 -15.90
CA GLY A 527 -19.58 18.64 -16.10
C GLY A 527 -21.07 18.67 -16.47
N SER A 528 -21.84 19.62 -15.92
CA SER A 528 -23.25 19.81 -16.27
C SER A 528 -23.45 20.34 -17.69
N LEU A 529 -22.52 21.15 -18.20
CA LEU A 529 -22.52 21.65 -19.58
C LEU A 529 -22.21 20.53 -20.59
N PHE A 530 -21.48 19.51 -20.15
CA PHE A 530 -21.06 18.35 -20.95
C PHE A 530 -22.01 17.15 -20.88
N SER A 531 -23.09 17.23 -20.11
CA SER A 531 -24.05 16.12 -19.88
C SER A 531 -25.30 16.16 -20.76
N LEU A 532 -25.34 17.01 -21.80
CA LEU A 532 -26.52 17.15 -22.67
C LEU A 532 -26.55 16.02 -23.71
N GLU A 533 -27.53 15.12 -23.57
CA GLU A 533 -27.87 14.11 -24.58
C GLU A 533 -28.40 14.77 -25.87
N SER A 534 -28.10 14.13 -27.00
CA SER A 534 -28.15 14.69 -28.36
C SER A 534 -29.52 14.97 -28.98
N ASP A 535 -30.62 14.95 -28.22
CA ASP A 535 -31.98 14.90 -28.78
C ASP A 535 -32.68 16.27 -28.98
N ASP A 536 -32.12 17.38 -28.49
CA ASP A 536 -32.83 18.68 -28.48
C ASP A 536 -32.42 19.69 -29.58
N CYS A 537 -31.63 19.29 -30.59
CA CYS A 537 -30.98 20.24 -31.50
C CYS A 537 -31.38 20.03 -32.99
N LYS A 538 -32.07 21.01 -33.59
CA LYS A 538 -32.41 21.13 -35.02
C LYS A 538 -31.39 21.98 -35.79
N ALA A 539 -30.76 21.36 -36.77
CA ALA A 539 -29.57 21.90 -37.43
C ALA A 539 -29.80 23.04 -38.46
N GLU A 540 -28.96 24.10 -38.40
CA GLU A 540 -28.96 25.27 -39.31
C GLU A 540 -27.80 25.29 -40.33
N ALA A 541 -28.05 25.89 -41.50
CA ALA A 541 -27.20 25.85 -42.69
C ALA A 541 -25.87 26.62 -42.57
N ASP A 542 -24.81 26.00 -43.10
CA ASP A 542 -23.44 26.54 -43.24
C ASP A 542 -23.34 27.40 -44.51
N PHE A 543 -22.53 28.47 -44.49
CA PHE A 543 -22.16 29.24 -45.68
C PHE A 543 -20.65 29.10 -45.91
N VAL A 544 -20.28 28.31 -46.91
CA VAL A 544 -18.91 28.23 -47.44
C VAL A 544 -18.86 29.10 -48.69
N ALA A 545 -17.97 30.10 -48.72
CA ALA A 545 -17.68 30.84 -49.93
C ALA A 545 -16.58 30.10 -50.70
N GLU A 546 -16.95 29.43 -51.80
CA GLU A 546 -15.99 29.01 -52.82
C GLU A 546 -15.48 30.27 -53.54
N ILE A 547 -14.17 30.49 -53.51
CA ILE A 547 -13.50 31.42 -54.41
C ILE A 547 -13.16 30.60 -55.65
N ASP A 548 -13.79 30.93 -56.76
CA ASP A 548 -13.56 30.33 -58.07
C ASP A 548 -12.33 31.01 -58.71
N GLU A 549 -11.18 30.32 -58.71
CA GLU A 549 -10.01 30.70 -59.52
C GLU A 549 -10.18 30.11 -60.92
N SER A 550 -11.00 30.73 -61.78
CA SER A 550 -11.05 30.34 -63.19
C SER A 550 -11.59 31.39 -64.18
N GLU A 551 -11.15 32.66 -64.13
CA GLU A 551 -11.28 33.57 -65.30
C GLU A 551 -10.04 34.48 -65.46
N GLU A 552 -8.90 33.90 -65.80
CA GLU A 552 -7.87 34.54 -66.63
C GLU A 552 -7.79 33.72 -67.92
N ASN A 553 -8.63 34.05 -68.92
CA ASN A 553 -8.43 33.82 -70.36
C ASN A 553 -9.66 34.34 -71.13
N GLU A 554 -9.56 35.56 -71.66
CA GLU A 554 -9.84 35.96 -73.06
C GLU A 554 -10.29 37.43 -73.18
N VAL A 555 -9.41 38.18 -73.88
CA VAL A 555 -9.53 39.50 -74.55
C VAL A 555 -9.41 40.78 -73.70
#